data_AF-A0A0W0R4N0-F1
#
_entry.id   AF-A0A0W0R4N0-F1
#
_cell.length_a   1.000
_cell.length_b   1.000
_cell.length_c   1.000
_cell.angle_alpha   90.00
_cell.angle_beta   90.00
_cell.angle_gamma   90.00
#
_symmetry.space_group_name_H-M   'P 1'
#
loop_
_entity.id
_entity.type
_entity.pdbx_description
1 polymer ?
#
loop_
_entity_poly.entity_id
_entity_poly.type
_entity_poly.pdbx_seq_one_letter_code
_entity_poly.pdbx_strand_id
1 'polypeptide(L)'
;MKKWERFASQYSPVSPGNVNFGDNNLQMDWFRLAVIDATVDGISVKTWRSKYNEFASTEDVKQFFKEVILKDLKKEVNKDEVVDYLATAFHQGGLMFPVSASMSNMIFNEAGLQVNQPQSTRQIRITTNENGFKVQEVYTAKQVAVVDDTKASEGLKKQVQGLELPLVSPDRGNDFVFKAGACVDVDFSSSSKKPAITIESNFISYGNAEVQAVWDKRNFGQVIIDFFRNILGLNAVAVEEPKKVSEEAPTDSITPSM
;
A
#
# COMPACT_ATOMS: atom_id res chain seq x y z
N MET A 1 -8.22 20.37 12.99
CA MET A 1 -7.70 19.00 12.86
C MET A 1 -8.80 18.09 12.33
N LYS A 2 -8.72 17.61 11.08
CA LYS A 2 -9.60 16.51 10.63
C LYS A 2 -9.10 15.24 11.32
N LYS A 3 -9.96 14.70 12.18
CA LYS A 3 -9.73 13.52 13.01
C LYS A 3 -9.28 12.35 12.12
N TRP A 4 -8.31 11.57 12.61
CA TRP A 4 -7.96 10.26 12.06
C TRP A 4 -9.23 9.45 11.78
N GLU A 5 -9.30 8.78 10.64
CA GLU A 5 -10.10 7.56 10.57
C GLU A 5 -9.29 6.51 11.34
N ARG A 6 -9.59 6.35 12.63
CA ARG A 6 -9.24 5.10 13.31
C ARG A 6 -10.02 4.02 12.58
N PHE A 7 -9.34 3.29 11.71
CA PHE A 7 -9.91 2.05 11.20
C PHE A 7 -10.01 1.11 12.39
N ALA A 8 -11.21 0.57 12.65
CA ALA A 8 -11.27 -0.66 13.41
C ALA A 8 -10.52 -1.69 12.58
N SER A 9 -9.37 -2.16 13.06
CA SER A 9 -8.60 -3.19 12.37
C SER A 9 -9.53 -4.38 12.12
N GLN A 10 -9.66 -4.78 10.87
CA GLN A 10 -10.43 -5.95 10.46
C GLN A 10 -9.46 -6.94 9.85
N TYR A 11 -9.84 -8.22 9.80
CA TYR A 11 -9.07 -9.15 9.00
C TYR A 11 -8.89 -8.60 7.59
N SER A 12 -7.65 -8.58 7.15
CA SER A 12 -7.26 -8.10 5.84
C SER A 12 -6.15 -9.02 5.33
N PRO A 13 -6.28 -9.57 4.11
CA PRO A 13 -5.19 -10.29 3.47
C PRO A 13 -4.10 -9.34 2.95
N VAL A 14 -4.31 -8.02 3.06
CA VAL A 14 -3.32 -7.00 2.71
C VAL A 14 -2.18 -7.06 3.74
N SER A 15 -0.95 -7.29 3.25
CA SER A 15 0.28 -7.37 4.04
C SER A 15 1.17 -6.14 3.83
N PRO A 16 0.81 -4.97 4.39
CA PRO A 16 1.50 -3.70 4.15
C PRO A 16 2.90 -3.61 4.78
N GLY A 17 3.29 -4.57 5.64
CA GLY A 17 4.59 -4.60 6.31
C GLY A 17 5.75 -5.08 5.45
N ASN A 18 5.49 -5.76 4.33
CA ASN A 18 6.52 -6.26 3.43
C ASN A 18 6.98 -5.17 2.45
N VAL A 19 7.83 -4.26 2.93
CA VAL A 19 8.37 -3.17 2.14
C VAL A 19 9.28 -3.70 1.04
N ASN A 20 8.98 -3.33 -0.21
CA ASN A 20 9.83 -3.59 -1.37
C ASN A 20 10.98 -2.57 -1.44
N PHE A 21 12.20 -3.04 -1.67
CA PHE A 21 13.41 -2.23 -1.84
C PHE A 21 13.99 -2.28 -3.27
N GLY A 22 13.24 -2.84 -4.22
CA GLY A 22 13.67 -2.98 -5.61
C GLY A 22 13.78 -1.65 -6.38
N ASP A 23 14.01 -1.76 -7.68
CA ASP A 23 14.21 -0.63 -8.58
C ASP A 23 13.14 0.45 -8.39
N ASN A 24 13.60 1.69 -8.23
CA ASN A 24 12.74 2.83 -8.03
C ASN A 24 13.13 4.00 -8.94
N ASN A 25 12.18 4.88 -9.17
CA ASN A 25 12.44 6.17 -9.79
C ASN A 25 11.92 7.22 -8.84
N LEU A 26 12.72 7.47 -7.79
CA LEU A 26 12.32 8.29 -6.64
C LEU A 26 11.68 9.61 -7.06
N GLN A 27 12.30 10.31 -8.02
CA GLN A 27 11.77 11.55 -8.58
C GLN A 27 10.37 11.36 -9.18
N MET A 28 10.21 10.41 -10.10
CA MET A 28 8.93 10.19 -10.79
C MET A 28 7.84 9.66 -9.87
N ASP A 29 8.20 8.86 -8.87
CA ASP A 29 7.25 8.34 -7.89
C ASP A 29 6.66 9.48 -7.04
N TRP A 30 7.49 10.42 -6.61
CA TRP A 30 7.04 11.61 -5.88
C TRP A 30 6.30 12.62 -6.76
N PHE A 31 6.69 12.74 -8.02
CA PHE A 31 5.92 13.52 -9.00
C PHE A 31 4.49 12.95 -9.15
N ARG A 32 4.35 11.62 -9.25
CA ARG A 32 3.05 10.93 -9.33
C ARG A 32 2.25 11.07 -8.03
N LEU A 33 2.91 10.99 -6.88
CA LEU A 33 2.26 11.21 -5.59
C LEU A 33 1.65 12.62 -5.48
N ALA A 34 2.33 13.63 -6.04
CA ALA A 34 1.86 15.02 -6.01
C ALA A 34 0.60 15.29 -6.85
N VAL A 35 0.18 14.36 -7.72
CA VAL A 35 -1.03 14.52 -8.54
C VAL A 35 -2.25 13.75 -7.99
N ILE A 36 -2.09 13.04 -6.86
CA ILE A 36 -3.19 12.36 -6.16
C ILE A 36 -3.50 13.03 -4.81
N ASP A 37 -4.50 12.53 -4.08
CA ASP A 37 -4.87 13.05 -2.76
C ASP A 37 -3.86 12.58 -1.69
N ALA A 38 -2.69 13.22 -1.68
CA ALA A 38 -1.61 12.93 -0.75
C ALA A 38 -1.27 14.15 0.12
N THR A 39 -1.07 13.93 1.42
CA THR A 39 -0.72 14.99 2.39
C THR A 39 0.40 14.58 3.32
N VAL A 40 1.18 15.56 3.79
CA VAL A 40 2.11 15.44 4.92
C VAL A 40 1.70 16.44 5.99
N ASP A 41 1.35 15.95 7.18
CA ASP A 41 0.77 16.73 8.29
C ASP A 41 -0.40 17.62 7.85
N GLY A 42 -1.23 17.10 6.94
CA GLY A 42 -2.39 17.81 6.41
C GLY A 42 -2.08 18.84 5.31
N ILE A 43 -0.82 19.05 4.93
CA ILE A 43 -0.43 19.90 3.80
C ILE A 43 -0.28 19.03 2.55
N SER A 44 -0.89 19.41 1.44
CA SER A 44 -0.85 18.60 0.22
C SER A 44 0.57 18.43 -0.33
N VAL A 45 0.90 17.23 -0.82
CA VAL A 45 2.19 16.96 -1.48
C VAL A 45 2.35 17.84 -2.73
N LYS A 46 1.25 18.17 -3.42
CA LYS A 46 1.25 19.16 -4.51
C LYS A 46 1.79 20.52 -4.06
N THR A 47 1.39 20.99 -2.89
CA THR A 47 1.91 22.24 -2.31
C THR A 47 3.40 22.12 -2.02
N TRP A 48 3.83 21.01 -1.43
CA TRP A 48 5.25 20.78 -1.16
C TRP A 48 6.09 20.72 -2.42
N ARG A 49 5.65 19.99 -3.44
CA ARG A 49 6.31 19.87 -4.73
C ARG A 49 6.71 21.24 -5.30
N SER A 50 5.83 22.24 -5.23
CA SER A 50 6.14 23.60 -5.71
C SER A 50 7.26 24.32 -4.92
N LYS A 51 7.52 23.92 -3.67
CA LYS A 51 8.59 24.45 -2.83
C LYS A 51 9.93 23.72 -3.01
N TYR A 52 9.92 22.54 -3.59
CA TYR A 52 11.09 21.68 -3.79
C TYR A 52 11.34 21.46 -5.29
N ASN A 53 11.40 22.56 -6.05
CA ASN A 53 11.75 22.58 -7.48
C ASN A 53 10.95 21.56 -8.32
N GLU A 54 9.65 21.43 -8.06
CA GLU A 54 8.77 20.49 -8.75
C GLU A 54 9.18 19.02 -8.65
N PHE A 55 10.05 18.67 -7.69
CA PHE A 55 10.75 17.38 -7.63
C PHE A 55 11.44 17.06 -8.96
N ALA A 56 12.23 17.98 -9.50
CA ALA A 56 12.93 17.79 -10.77
C ALA A 56 14.13 16.85 -10.67
N SER A 57 14.65 16.61 -9.46
CA SER A 57 15.79 15.74 -9.19
C SER A 57 15.58 14.84 -7.97
N THR A 58 16.43 13.80 -7.85
CA THR A 58 16.50 12.96 -6.66
C THR A 58 16.88 13.77 -5.42
N GLU A 59 17.77 14.75 -5.59
CA GLU A 59 18.25 15.64 -4.54
C GLU A 59 17.11 16.51 -3.97
N ASP A 60 16.20 16.99 -4.83
CA ASP A 60 15.01 17.75 -4.39
C ASP A 60 14.12 16.90 -3.47
N VAL A 61 13.94 15.62 -3.80
CA VAL A 61 13.16 14.68 -2.98
C VAL A 61 13.89 14.33 -1.68
N LYS A 62 15.22 14.10 -1.72
CA LYS A 62 16.02 13.87 -0.52
C LYS A 62 16.00 15.07 0.43
N GLN A 63 16.03 16.29 -0.10
CA GLN A 63 15.88 17.51 0.71
C GLN A 63 14.49 17.58 1.35
N PHE A 64 13.44 17.26 0.60
CA PHE A 64 12.09 17.16 1.12
C PHE A 64 11.95 16.12 2.25
N PHE A 65 12.63 14.96 2.13
CA PHE A 65 12.68 13.99 3.23
C PHE A 65 13.30 14.61 4.48
N LYS A 66 14.44 15.24 4.34
CA LYS A 66 15.21 15.79 5.45
C LYS A 66 14.45 16.90 6.19
N GLU A 67 13.79 17.78 5.44
CA GLU A 67 13.15 18.99 5.97
C GLU A 67 11.68 18.83 6.33
N VAL A 68 10.96 17.93 5.67
CA VAL A 68 9.51 17.77 5.86
C VAL A 68 9.19 16.44 6.52
N ILE A 69 9.57 15.32 5.93
CA ILE A 69 9.23 13.98 6.47
C ILE A 69 9.93 13.71 7.81
N LEU A 70 11.18 14.13 7.93
CA LEU A 70 12.03 13.89 9.10
C LEU A 70 12.18 15.13 9.97
N LYS A 71 11.28 16.11 9.86
CA LYS A 71 11.42 17.41 10.55
C LYS A 71 11.45 17.25 12.08
N ASP A 72 10.66 16.32 12.61
CA ASP A 72 10.51 16.09 14.05
C ASP A 72 11.48 15.03 14.60
N LEU A 73 12.19 14.32 13.71
CA LEU A 73 13.07 13.22 14.09
C LEU A 73 14.14 13.67 15.10
N LYS A 74 14.27 12.92 16.20
CA LYS A 74 15.26 13.17 17.25
C LYS A 74 16.68 13.30 16.69
N LYS A 75 17.43 14.25 17.23
CA LYS A 75 18.80 14.59 16.78
C LYS A 75 19.82 13.45 16.92
N GLU A 76 19.52 12.48 17.79
CA GLU A 76 20.37 11.31 18.04
C GLU A 76 20.33 10.31 16.88
N VAL A 77 19.29 10.34 16.04
CA VAL A 77 19.16 9.49 14.85
C VAL A 77 19.94 10.12 13.70
N ASN A 78 20.73 9.30 12.99
CA ASN A 78 21.49 9.77 11.83
C ASN A 78 20.54 10.04 10.66
N LYS A 79 20.14 11.31 10.49
CA LYS A 79 19.15 11.72 9.48
C LYS A 79 19.59 11.42 8.04
N ASP A 80 20.88 11.47 7.73
CA ASP A 80 21.35 11.19 6.36
C ASP A 80 21.22 9.70 6.01
N GLU A 81 21.50 8.80 6.98
CA GLU A 81 21.24 7.37 6.80
C GLU A 81 19.75 7.06 6.65
N VAL A 82 18.88 7.78 7.39
CA VAL A 82 17.44 7.65 7.23
C VAL A 82 16.99 8.12 5.84
N VAL A 83 17.55 9.23 5.33
CA VAL A 83 17.27 9.71 3.98
C VAL A 83 17.65 8.66 2.93
N ASP A 84 18.80 8.00 3.08
CA ASP A 84 19.20 6.93 2.16
C ASP A 84 18.28 5.70 2.26
N TYR A 85 17.86 5.32 3.46
CA TYR A 85 16.81 4.31 3.62
C TYR A 85 15.54 4.70 2.87
N LEU A 86 15.03 5.93 3.07
CA LEU A 86 13.81 6.39 2.41
C LEU A 86 13.94 6.49 0.89
N ALA A 87 15.12 6.85 0.39
CA ALA A 87 15.39 6.88 -1.05
C ALA A 87 15.25 5.49 -1.69
N THR A 88 15.38 4.41 -0.92
CA THR A 88 15.18 3.02 -1.38
C THR A 88 13.79 2.48 -1.07
N ALA A 89 13.21 2.82 0.09
CA ALA A 89 11.98 2.23 0.58
C ALA A 89 10.70 3.00 0.19
N PHE A 90 10.81 4.32 -0.03
CA PHE A 90 9.66 5.22 -0.18
C PHE A 90 9.31 5.51 -1.65
N HIS A 91 8.97 4.44 -2.36
CA HIS A 91 8.55 4.43 -3.77
C HIS A 91 7.20 3.72 -3.95
N GLN A 92 6.67 3.74 -5.17
CA GLN A 92 5.33 3.22 -5.50
C GLN A 92 5.12 1.73 -5.19
N GLY A 93 6.17 0.92 -5.13
CA GLY A 93 6.09 -0.50 -4.76
C GLY A 93 6.38 -0.75 -3.28
N GLY A 94 6.79 0.27 -2.54
CA GLY A 94 7.19 0.19 -1.14
C GLY A 94 6.29 1.00 -0.22
N LEU A 95 6.90 1.77 0.70
CA LEU A 95 6.21 2.51 1.77
C LEU A 95 5.30 3.64 1.27
N MET A 96 5.40 4.07 0.01
CA MET A 96 4.54 5.12 -0.52
C MET A 96 3.08 4.66 -0.64
N PHE A 97 2.87 3.40 -1.03
CA PHE A 97 1.57 2.80 -1.30
C PHE A 97 1.43 1.44 -0.58
N PRO A 98 1.47 1.42 0.77
CA PRO A 98 1.54 0.17 1.55
C PRO A 98 0.37 -0.79 1.29
N VAL A 99 -0.80 -0.27 0.90
CA VAL A 99 -2.01 -1.04 0.58
C VAL A 99 -2.03 -1.39 -0.90
N SER A 100 -2.01 -0.41 -1.80
CA SER A 100 -2.21 -0.71 -3.23
C SER A 100 -1.04 -1.48 -3.85
N ALA A 101 0.19 -1.30 -3.34
CA ALA A 101 1.34 -2.11 -3.75
C ALA A 101 1.20 -3.57 -3.31
N SER A 102 0.85 -3.82 -2.04
CA SER A 102 0.68 -5.18 -1.52
C SER A 102 -0.51 -5.90 -2.17
N MET A 103 -1.56 -5.16 -2.52
CA MET A 103 -2.70 -5.71 -3.26
C MET A 103 -2.42 -6.02 -4.73
N SER A 104 -1.38 -5.44 -5.34
CA SER A 104 -1.11 -5.62 -6.79
C SER A 104 -1.01 -7.10 -7.18
N ASN A 105 -0.34 -7.91 -6.35
CA ASN A 105 -0.22 -9.35 -6.57
C ASN A 105 -1.56 -10.06 -6.41
N MET A 106 -2.32 -9.76 -5.35
CA MET A 106 -3.64 -10.37 -5.12
C MET A 106 -4.63 -10.05 -6.25
N ILE A 107 -4.61 -8.81 -6.73
CA ILE A 107 -5.52 -8.34 -7.77
C ILE A 107 -5.22 -9.05 -9.10
N PHE A 108 -3.96 -9.00 -9.53
CA PHE A 108 -3.60 -9.50 -10.86
C PHE A 108 -3.26 -10.99 -10.87
N ASN A 109 -2.37 -11.44 -10.00
CA ASN A 109 -1.84 -12.81 -10.06
C ASN A 109 -2.80 -13.86 -9.52
N GLU A 110 -3.61 -13.53 -8.50
CA GLU A 110 -4.52 -14.51 -7.89
C GLU A 110 -5.93 -14.47 -8.49
N ALA A 111 -6.43 -13.29 -8.88
CA ALA A 111 -7.80 -13.12 -9.32
C ALA A 111 -7.95 -12.84 -10.83
N GLY A 112 -6.85 -12.58 -11.55
CA GLY A 112 -6.92 -12.18 -12.97
C GLY A 112 -7.63 -10.85 -13.18
N LEU A 113 -7.59 -9.97 -12.17
CA LEU A 113 -8.25 -8.67 -12.18
C LEU A 113 -7.25 -7.55 -12.40
N GLN A 114 -7.74 -6.42 -12.90
CA GLN A 114 -7.00 -5.18 -12.96
C GLN A 114 -7.89 -4.03 -12.48
N VAL A 115 -7.37 -3.16 -11.61
CA VAL A 115 -8.14 -1.97 -11.22
C VAL A 115 -8.23 -1.01 -12.39
N ASN A 116 -9.45 -0.57 -12.70
CA ASN A 116 -9.68 0.52 -13.66
C ASN A 116 -9.23 1.84 -13.01
N GLN A 117 -7.99 2.28 -13.29
CA GLN A 117 -7.35 3.40 -12.58
C GLN A 117 -8.19 4.70 -12.57
N PRO A 118 -8.82 5.13 -13.68
CA PRO A 118 -9.75 6.27 -13.69
C PRO A 118 -10.93 6.15 -12.71
N GLN A 119 -11.32 4.94 -12.33
CA GLN A 119 -12.41 4.64 -11.40
C GLN A 119 -11.89 4.21 -10.03
N SER A 120 -10.66 4.58 -9.71
CA SER A 120 -10.04 4.32 -8.41
C SER A 120 -9.63 5.62 -7.74
N THR A 121 -9.61 5.61 -6.41
CA THR A 121 -9.11 6.72 -5.61
C THR A 121 -8.09 6.21 -4.61
N ARG A 122 -6.99 6.94 -4.47
CA ARG A 122 -5.96 6.72 -3.45
C ARG A 122 -5.85 7.96 -2.60
N GLN A 123 -5.95 7.78 -1.30
CA GLN A 123 -5.73 8.84 -0.32
C GLN A 123 -4.56 8.46 0.54
N ILE A 124 -3.58 9.35 0.66
CA ILE A 124 -2.35 9.12 1.41
C ILE A 124 -2.15 10.23 2.42
N ARG A 125 -1.83 9.83 3.65
CA ARG A 125 -1.53 10.76 4.73
C ARG A 125 -0.26 10.32 5.41
N ILE A 126 0.72 11.20 5.40
CA ILE A 126 1.97 11.03 6.13
C ILE A 126 1.89 11.94 7.36
N THR A 127 2.21 11.40 8.53
CA THR A 127 2.30 12.17 9.77
C THR A 127 3.66 11.97 10.39
N THR A 128 4.37 13.06 10.67
CA THR A 128 5.73 12.99 11.23
C THR A 128 5.68 12.92 12.75
N ASN A 129 6.70 12.32 13.35
CA ASN A 129 6.85 12.26 14.80
C ASN A 129 8.34 12.19 15.20
N GLU A 130 8.60 12.17 16.50
CA GLU A 130 9.97 12.23 17.03
C GLU A 130 10.82 11.00 16.72
N ASN A 131 10.20 9.84 16.45
CA ASN A 131 10.88 8.59 16.16
C ASN A 131 10.90 8.27 14.65
N GLY A 132 10.12 8.97 13.83
CA GLY A 132 9.96 8.69 12.41
C GLY A 132 8.66 9.26 11.85
N PHE A 133 7.84 8.42 11.23
CA PHE A 133 6.57 8.85 10.65
C PHE A 133 5.60 7.69 10.47
N LYS A 134 4.33 8.05 10.27
CA LYS A 134 3.26 7.13 9.89
C LYS A 134 2.82 7.39 8.46
N VAL A 135 2.53 6.33 7.73
CA VAL A 135 1.88 6.38 6.42
C VAL A 135 0.53 5.69 6.51
N GLN A 136 -0.52 6.42 6.18
CA GLN A 136 -1.86 5.90 6.03
C GLN A 136 -2.24 5.93 4.55
N GLU A 137 -2.68 4.80 4.00
CA GLU A 137 -3.26 4.72 2.67
C GLU A 137 -4.70 4.21 2.76
N VAL A 138 -5.61 4.84 2.00
CA VAL A 138 -6.93 4.29 1.68
C VAL A 138 -7.03 4.17 0.16
N TYR A 139 -7.25 2.95 -0.31
CA TYR A 139 -7.42 2.63 -1.72
C TYR A 139 -8.85 2.13 -1.98
N THR A 140 -9.58 2.83 -2.85
CA THR A 140 -10.95 2.47 -3.22
C THR A 140 -11.01 2.25 -4.72
N ALA A 141 -11.45 1.07 -5.15
CA ALA A 141 -11.72 0.78 -6.55
C ALA A 141 -13.23 0.69 -6.78
N LYS A 142 -13.77 1.53 -7.68
CA LYS A 142 -15.18 1.49 -8.08
C LYS A 142 -15.46 0.52 -9.20
N GLN A 143 -14.44 0.19 -9.99
CA GLN A 143 -14.51 -0.80 -11.05
C GLN A 143 -13.18 -1.55 -11.15
N VAL A 144 -13.29 -2.82 -11.51
CA VAL A 144 -12.16 -3.67 -11.88
C VAL A 144 -12.48 -4.35 -13.21
N ALA A 145 -11.47 -4.63 -14.02
CA ALA A 145 -11.60 -5.39 -15.25
C ALA A 145 -11.16 -6.83 -15.00
N VAL A 146 -11.86 -7.79 -15.60
CA VAL A 146 -11.33 -9.14 -15.78
C VAL A 146 -10.37 -9.09 -16.97
N VAL A 147 -9.09 -9.36 -16.71
CA VAL A 147 -8.02 -9.30 -17.71
C VAL A 147 -7.35 -10.65 -17.96
N ASP A 148 -7.58 -11.61 -17.07
CA ASP A 148 -7.16 -13.01 -17.24
C ASP A 148 -8.28 -13.94 -16.81
N ASP A 149 -9.08 -14.37 -17.79
CA ASP A 149 -10.19 -15.31 -17.60
C ASP A 149 -9.74 -16.67 -17.08
N THR A 150 -8.46 -17.05 -17.19
CA THR A 150 -8.00 -18.34 -16.66
C THR A 150 -7.92 -18.34 -15.13
N LYS A 151 -7.81 -17.15 -14.54
CA LYS A 151 -7.67 -16.94 -13.09
C LYS A 151 -8.96 -16.43 -12.44
N ALA A 152 -9.81 -15.75 -13.20
CA ALA A 152 -11.08 -15.25 -12.69
C ALA A 152 -11.99 -16.39 -12.20
N SER A 153 -12.78 -16.13 -11.15
CA SER A 153 -13.80 -17.09 -10.70
C SER A 153 -14.93 -17.21 -11.73
N GLU A 154 -15.64 -18.33 -11.73
CA GLU A 154 -16.82 -18.52 -12.60
C GLU A 154 -17.91 -17.46 -12.36
N GLY A 155 -18.05 -16.97 -11.13
CA GLY A 155 -18.97 -15.88 -10.82
C GLY A 155 -18.56 -14.56 -11.48
N LEU A 156 -17.27 -14.19 -11.42
CA LEU A 156 -16.74 -13.01 -12.10
C LEU A 156 -16.88 -13.10 -13.62
N LYS A 157 -16.58 -14.27 -14.20
CA LYS A 157 -16.76 -14.52 -15.65
C LYS A 157 -18.21 -14.31 -16.08
N LYS A 158 -19.16 -14.83 -15.31
CA LYS A 158 -20.60 -14.66 -15.59
C LYS A 158 -21.03 -13.21 -15.51
N GLN A 159 -20.48 -12.42 -14.58
CA GLN A 159 -20.81 -10.99 -14.48
C GLN A 159 -20.39 -10.20 -15.73
N VAL A 160 -19.31 -10.60 -16.38
CA VAL A 160 -18.77 -9.89 -17.56
C VAL A 160 -19.17 -10.51 -18.90
N GLN A 161 -19.89 -11.64 -18.88
CA GLN A 161 -20.25 -12.37 -20.09
C GLN A 161 -21.15 -11.53 -21.00
N GLY A 162 -20.73 -11.35 -22.25
CA GLY A 162 -21.49 -10.60 -23.26
C GLY A 162 -21.41 -9.08 -23.11
N LEU A 163 -20.59 -8.56 -22.18
CA LEU A 163 -20.27 -7.14 -22.12
C LEU A 163 -19.22 -6.77 -23.17
N GLU A 164 -19.33 -5.57 -23.73
CA GLU A 164 -18.33 -5.00 -24.64
C GLU A 164 -16.98 -4.78 -23.93
N LEU A 165 -17.03 -4.43 -22.65
CA LEU A 165 -15.87 -4.31 -21.78
C LEU A 165 -16.05 -5.23 -20.56
N PRO A 166 -15.03 -6.03 -20.19
CA PRO A 166 -15.15 -7.00 -19.10
C PRO A 166 -15.03 -6.34 -17.72
N LEU A 167 -15.91 -5.38 -17.43
CA LEU A 167 -15.89 -4.56 -16.23
C LEU A 167 -16.82 -5.12 -15.15
N VAL A 168 -16.26 -5.35 -13.98
CA VAL A 168 -16.97 -5.69 -12.75
C VAL A 168 -17.25 -4.41 -11.97
N SER A 169 -18.51 -4.24 -11.59
CA SER A 169 -19.03 -3.09 -10.85
C SER A 169 -19.51 -3.48 -9.44
N PRO A 170 -19.77 -2.50 -8.54
CA PRO A 170 -20.30 -2.78 -7.21
C PRO A 170 -21.67 -3.44 -7.29
N ASP A 171 -21.99 -4.29 -6.29
CA ASP A 171 -23.35 -4.78 -6.09
C ASP A 171 -24.29 -3.64 -5.71
N ARG A 172 -25.60 -3.84 -5.95
CA ARG A 172 -26.63 -2.86 -5.62
C ARG A 172 -26.54 -2.46 -4.15
N GLY A 173 -26.42 -1.16 -3.90
CA GLY A 173 -26.31 -0.57 -2.56
C GLY A 173 -24.89 -0.22 -2.13
N ASN A 174 -23.89 -0.62 -2.92
CA ASN A 174 -22.48 -0.24 -2.73
C ASN A 174 -22.02 0.76 -3.80
N ASP A 175 -20.99 1.54 -3.51
CA ASP A 175 -20.36 2.51 -4.42
C ASP A 175 -18.91 2.16 -4.77
N PHE A 176 -18.41 1.01 -4.29
CA PHE A 176 -17.08 0.47 -4.56
C PHE A 176 -17.13 -1.05 -4.78
N VAL A 177 -16.20 -1.58 -5.57
CA VAL A 177 -15.95 -3.03 -5.68
C VAL A 177 -15.18 -3.50 -4.45
N PHE A 178 -14.13 -2.76 -4.10
CA PHE A 178 -13.43 -2.93 -2.83
C PHE A 178 -12.90 -1.59 -2.31
N LYS A 179 -12.74 -1.52 -0.99
CA LYS A 179 -12.06 -0.43 -0.27
C LYS A 179 -11.12 -1.05 0.75
N ALA A 180 -9.84 -0.76 0.65
CA ALA A 180 -8.83 -1.23 1.58
C ALA A 180 -8.08 -0.06 2.19
N GLY A 181 -7.52 -0.25 3.38
CA GLY A 181 -6.68 0.75 4.00
C GLY A 181 -5.75 0.16 5.04
N ALA A 182 -4.66 0.89 5.31
CA ALA A 182 -3.71 0.55 6.36
C ALA A 182 -3.05 1.80 6.91
N CYS A 183 -2.57 1.70 8.16
CA CYS A 183 -1.66 2.64 8.78
C CYS A 183 -0.39 1.90 9.18
N VAL A 184 0.73 2.32 8.62
CA VAL A 184 2.06 1.78 8.88
C VAL A 184 2.88 2.82 9.64
N ASP A 185 3.41 2.45 10.78
CA ASP A 185 4.36 3.25 11.58
C ASP A 185 5.79 2.81 11.25
N VAL A 186 6.65 3.78 10.99
CA VAL A 186 8.06 3.58 10.67
C VAL A 186 8.90 4.28 11.73
N ASP A 187 9.52 3.49 12.60
CA ASP A 187 10.24 3.96 13.79
C ASP A 187 11.75 3.72 13.65
N PHE A 188 12.53 4.80 13.64
CA PHE A 188 13.99 4.81 13.54
C PHE A 188 14.70 4.93 14.90
N SER A 189 13.99 4.90 16.02
CA SER A 189 14.56 5.07 17.37
C SER A 189 15.65 4.06 17.70
N SER A 190 15.55 2.84 17.15
CA SER A 190 16.51 1.75 17.37
C SER A 190 17.55 1.61 16.24
N SER A 191 17.28 2.12 15.04
CA SER A 191 18.20 2.05 13.90
C SER A 191 17.81 3.01 12.77
N SER A 192 18.78 3.80 12.31
CA SER A 192 18.62 4.67 11.12
C SER A 192 18.51 3.89 9.80
N LYS A 193 19.02 2.65 9.75
CA LYS A 193 19.10 1.83 8.51
C LYS A 193 18.04 0.74 8.44
N LYS A 194 17.51 0.34 9.60
CA LYS A 194 16.58 -0.78 9.75
C LYS A 194 15.48 -0.35 10.73
N PRO A 195 14.60 0.58 10.34
CA PRO A 195 13.52 0.98 11.22
C PRO A 195 12.63 -0.20 11.58
N ALA A 196 12.01 -0.13 12.75
CA ALA A 196 10.89 -1.00 13.06
C ALA A 196 9.69 -0.56 12.22
N ILE A 197 9.00 -1.52 11.61
CA ILE A 197 7.80 -1.28 10.81
C ILE A 197 6.63 -1.95 11.51
N THR A 198 5.67 -1.16 11.94
CA THR A 198 4.50 -1.66 12.68
C THR A 198 3.23 -1.35 11.92
N ILE A 199 2.37 -2.35 11.74
CA ILE A 199 1.05 -2.16 11.15
C ILE A 199 0.10 -1.81 12.30
N GLU A 200 -0.27 -0.53 12.44
CA GLU A 200 -1.16 -0.12 13.53
C GLU A 200 -2.61 -0.50 13.25
N SER A 201 -2.99 -0.47 11.98
CA SER A 201 -4.31 -0.92 11.52
C SER A 201 -4.27 -1.32 10.06
N ASN A 202 -5.13 -2.26 9.69
CA ASN A 202 -5.45 -2.58 8.31
C ASN A 202 -6.92 -3.01 8.21
N PHE A 203 -7.51 -2.83 7.03
CA PHE A 203 -8.85 -3.33 6.72
C PHE A 203 -9.01 -3.55 5.21
N ILE A 204 -10.00 -4.36 4.87
CA ILE A 204 -10.58 -4.43 3.53
C ILE A 204 -12.09 -4.61 3.65
N SER A 205 -12.82 -3.93 2.77
CA SER A 205 -14.27 -4.04 2.63
C SER A 205 -14.60 -4.31 1.17
N TYR A 206 -15.60 -5.16 0.97
CA TYR A 206 -16.01 -5.61 -0.35
C TYR A 206 -17.41 -5.09 -0.63
N GLY A 207 -17.59 -4.46 -1.79
CA GLY A 207 -18.91 -4.07 -2.28
C GLY A 207 -19.37 -4.90 -3.48
N ASN A 208 -18.60 -5.92 -3.86
CA ASN A 208 -19.00 -6.96 -4.81
C ASN A 208 -18.75 -8.36 -4.20
N ALA A 209 -19.80 -9.18 -4.13
CA ALA A 209 -19.76 -10.48 -3.46
C ALA A 209 -18.84 -11.49 -4.15
N GLU A 210 -18.71 -11.45 -5.48
CA GLU A 210 -17.81 -12.35 -6.22
C GLU A 210 -16.35 -11.99 -5.99
N VAL A 211 -16.03 -10.69 -5.90
CA VAL A 211 -14.69 -10.23 -5.49
C VAL A 211 -14.40 -10.62 -4.04
N GLN A 212 -15.38 -10.51 -3.14
CA GLN A 212 -15.24 -11.00 -1.77
C GLN A 212 -14.94 -12.50 -1.73
N ALA A 213 -15.68 -13.32 -2.48
CA ALA A 213 -15.49 -14.76 -2.50
C ALA A 213 -14.09 -15.17 -3.02
N VAL A 214 -13.47 -14.36 -3.88
CA VAL A 214 -12.12 -14.62 -4.38
C VAL A 214 -11.05 -14.27 -3.34
N TRP A 215 -11.14 -13.12 -2.68
CA TRP A 215 -10.07 -12.64 -1.79
C TRP A 215 -10.26 -12.97 -0.29
N ASP A 216 -11.49 -13.17 0.17
CA ASP A 216 -11.76 -13.56 1.55
C ASP A 216 -11.66 -15.09 1.70
N LYS A 217 -10.44 -15.57 2.00
CA LYS A 217 -10.17 -17.00 2.20
C LYS A 217 -10.52 -17.51 3.60
N ARG A 218 -11.14 -16.68 4.44
CA ARG A 218 -11.50 -17.10 5.80
C ARG A 218 -12.58 -18.17 5.77
N ASN A 219 -12.46 -19.12 6.69
CA ASN A 219 -13.57 -20.00 7.02
C ASN A 219 -14.55 -19.32 7.99
N PHE A 220 -15.75 -19.87 8.10
CA PHE A 220 -16.83 -19.31 8.95
C PHE A 220 -16.41 -19.12 10.42
N GLY A 221 -15.60 -20.03 10.96
CA GLY A 221 -15.08 -19.92 12.34
C GLY A 221 -14.17 -18.71 12.51
N GLN A 222 -13.30 -18.44 11.54
CA GLN A 222 -12.44 -17.24 11.53
C GLN A 222 -13.26 -15.97 11.45
N VAL A 223 -14.31 -15.93 10.61
CA VAL A 223 -15.22 -14.78 10.52
C VAL A 223 -15.91 -14.48 11.87
N ILE A 224 -16.35 -15.51 12.58
CA ILE A 224 -16.94 -15.35 13.93
C ILE A 224 -15.90 -14.83 14.93
N ILE A 225 -14.68 -15.38 14.93
CA ILE A 225 -13.60 -14.94 15.81
C ILE A 225 -13.29 -13.46 15.55
N ASP A 226 -13.18 -13.06 14.28
CA ASP A 226 -12.90 -11.67 13.89
C ASP A 226 -14.03 -10.73 14.28
N PHE A 227 -15.29 -11.17 14.20
CA PHE A 227 -16.45 -10.40 14.65
C PHE A 227 -16.34 -10.08 16.16
N PHE A 228 -16.05 -11.08 16.99
CA PHE A 228 -15.88 -10.85 18.43
C PHE A 228 -14.61 -10.05 18.74
N ARG A 229 -13.50 -10.28 18.05
CA ARG A 229 -12.28 -9.46 18.23
C ARG A 229 -12.52 -8.00 17.84
N ASN A 230 -13.30 -7.73 16.80
CA ASN A 230 -13.71 -6.38 16.40
C ASN A 230 -14.56 -5.71 17.50
N ILE A 231 -15.56 -6.41 18.04
CA ILE A 231 -16.42 -5.90 19.12
C ILE A 231 -15.61 -5.61 20.39
N LEU A 232 -14.64 -6.46 20.69
CA LEU A 232 -13.82 -6.36 21.91
C LEU A 232 -12.57 -5.49 21.73
N GLY A 233 -12.33 -4.92 20.54
CA GLY A 233 -11.17 -4.07 20.25
C GLY A 233 -9.82 -4.80 20.29
N LEU A 234 -9.81 -6.13 20.07
CA LEU A 234 -8.62 -6.99 20.18
C LEU A 234 -7.86 -7.19 18.86
N ASN A 235 -8.18 -6.44 17.81
CA ASN A 235 -7.54 -6.56 16.49
C ASN A 235 -6.22 -5.77 16.38
N ALA A 236 -5.34 -5.90 17.38
CA ALA A 236 -3.98 -5.39 17.27
C ALA A 236 -3.22 -6.24 16.23
N VAL A 237 -2.70 -5.61 15.18
CA VAL A 237 -1.98 -6.28 14.10
C VAL A 237 -0.51 -6.45 14.50
N ALA A 238 0.07 -7.59 14.14
CA ALA A 238 1.42 -8.00 14.52
C ALA A 238 2.51 -7.08 13.93
N VAL A 239 3.63 -6.96 14.66
CA VAL A 239 4.90 -6.40 14.18
C VAL A 239 5.48 -7.38 13.15
N GLU A 240 5.60 -6.98 11.88
CA GLU A 240 6.29 -7.79 10.87
C GLU A 240 7.75 -7.32 10.78
N GLU A 241 8.71 -8.22 11.02
CA GLU A 241 10.09 -7.98 10.62
C GLU A 241 10.22 -8.08 9.09
N PRO A 242 10.97 -7.18 8.42
CA PRO A 242 11.12 -7.23 6.98
C PRO A 242 11.76 -8.56 6.54
N LYS A 243 11.06 -9.30 5.64
CA LYS A 243 11.62 -10.49 5.01
C LYS A 243 12.81 -10.13 4.12
N LYS A 244 13.95 -10.78 4.35
CA LYS A 244 15.10 -10.73 3.43
C LYS A 244 14.67 -11.32 2.09
N VAL A 245 14.81 -10.56 1.01
CA VAL A 245 14.81 -11.13 -0.35
C VAL A 245 16.11 -11.92 -0.49
N SER A 246 16.00 -13.22 -0.79
CA SER A 246 17.16 -14.03 -1.15
C SER A 246 17.63 -13.60 -2.53
N GLU A 247 18.86 -13.10 -2.63
CA GLU A 247 19.61 -13.02 -3.88
C GLU A 247 19.91 -14.46 -4.36
N GLU A 248 18.96 -15.10 -5.02
CA GLU A 248 19.30 -16.22 -5.91
C GLU A 248 19.51 -15.62 -7.30
N ALA A 249 20.79 -15.41 -7.63
CA ALA A 249 21.21 -15.11 -9.00
C ALA A 249 20.80 -16.28 -9.92
N PRO A 250 20.33 -16.02 -11.15
CA PRO A 250 20.12 -17.09 -12.11
C PRO A 250 21.49 -17.67 -12.50
N THR A 251 21.79 -18.87 -12.02
CA THR A 251 22.86 -19.69 -12.60
C THR A 251 22.39 -20.19 -13.95
N ASP A 252 22.71 -19.43 -15.00
CA ASP A 252 22.72 -19.94 -16.37
C ASP A 252 23.79 -21.03 -16.47
N SER A 253 23.36 -22.30 -16.36
CA SER A 253 24.17 -23.43 -16.76
C SER A 253 24.18 -23.52 -18.28
N ILE A 254 25.16 -22.86 -18.91
CA ILE A 254 25.55 -23.15 -20.28
C ILE A 254 26.29 -24.49 -20.27
N THR A 255 25.60 -25.57 -20.63
CA THR A 255 26.24 -26.81 -21.06
C THR A 255 26.74 -26.63 -22.50
N PRO A 256 28.05 -26.76 -22.77
CA PRO A 256 28.54 -26.87 -24.14
C PRO A 256 28.30 -28.31 -24.62
N SER A 257 27.57 -28.44 -25.72
CA SER A 257 27.48 -29.68 -26.50
C SER A 257 28.84 -30.05 -27.09
N MET A 258 29.33 -31.25 -26.80
CA MET A 258 30.27 -31.98 -27.66
C MET A 258 29.50 -32.96 -28.53
#